data_AF-A0A8T1T8I3-F1
#
_entry.id   AF-A0A8T1T8I3-F1
#
_cell.length_a   1.000
_cell.length_b   1.000
_cell.length_c   1.000
_cell.angle_alpha   90.00
_cell.angle_beta   90.00
_cell.angle_gamma   90.00
#
_symmetry.space_group_name_H-M   'P 1'
#
loop_
_entity.id
_entity.type
_entity.pdbx_description
1 polymer ?
#
loop_
_entity_poly.entity_id
_entity_poly.type
_entity_poly.pdbx_seq_one_letter_code
_entity_poly.pdbx_strand_id
1 'polypeptide(L)'
;MTITIVYDNSEAMELCASQHLYLKPVAKLTINVVFPEHTESTRSFSKWEVMDELKNMICPDQFTTVRVSKHTKDFIRFEGEAETKRLILTLKEKLHGKVIKLNDFKDDLKVMATEAHADFPTPQEWASYPNKREIMNEDLTEQTSDIPDCIYFEGLPCKWFALKGSNSEKPSEDVLRVVFESFGKIKNIDIPMLDPYREEMVGGNLNNFLFGGLQTFEAFIQYQEYTAFVKAMESLRGMKLMFKGDDGKALACNMKVTFDTTKHFSKGAIKKRRLERQKLQELEQERKREKKREEEEASRILHS
;
A
#
# COMPACT_ATOMS: atom_id res chain seq x y z
N MET A 1 -3.18 3.58 -6.60
CA MET A 1 -2.33 4.52 -5.82
C MET A 1 -1.62 5.47 -6.78
N THR A 2 -1.47 6.76 -6.49
CA THR A 2 -0.85 7.74 -7.41
C THR A 2 0.58 8.08 -6.99
N ILE A 3 1.51 8.13 -7.95
CA ILE A 3 2.83 8.71 -7.73
C ILE A 3 2.71 10.23 -7.76
N THR A 4 3.36 10.88 -6.81
CA THR A 4 3.31 12.34 -6.60
C THR A 4 4.70 12.91 -6.60
N ILE A 5 4.87 14.10 -7.18
CA ILE A 5 6.12 14.86 -7.07
C ILE A 5 6.22 15.38 -5.64
N VAL A 6 7.41 15.28 -5.05
CA VAL A 6 7.73 15.80 -3.72
C VAL A 6 8.56 17.06 -3.89
N TYR A 7 8.04 18.20 -3.42
CA TYR A 7 8.75 19.48 -3.46
C TYR A 7 9.59 19.68 -2.20
N ASP A 8 9.05 19.42 -1.01
CA ASP A 8 9.79 19.38 0.25
C ASP A 8 10.14 17.93 0.65
N ASN A 9 11.42 17.58 0.62
CA ASN A 9 11.95 16.28 1.03
C ASN A 9 12.75 16.31 2.35
N SER A 10 12.63 17.38 3.13
CA SER A 10 13.39 17.60 4.39
C SER A 10 13.18 16.52 5.44
N GLU A 11 11.96 15.98 5.55
CA GLU A 11 11.60 14.92 6.50
C GLU A 11 11.85 13.50 5.97
N ALA A 12 12.49 13.34 4.80
CA ALA A 12 12.76 12.01 4.25
C ALA A 12 13.94 11.33 4.96
N MET A 13 13.77 10.06 5.31
CA MET A 13 14.80 9.21 5.90
C MET A 13 15.33 8.21 4.89
N GLU A 14 16.64 7.99 4.89
CA GLU A 14 17.26 7.02 3.98
C GLU A 14 16.77 5.60 4.27
N LEU A 15 16.36 4.90 3.20
CA LEU A 15 16.07 3.47 3.25
C LEU A 15 17.19 2.68 2.59
N CYS A 16 17.60 3.10 1.40
CA CYS A 16 18.66 2.47 0.62
C CYS A 16 19.26 3.48 -0.37
N ALA A 17 20.36 4.13 0.01
CA ALA A 17 21.05 5.10 -0.85
C ALA A 17 21.45 4.52 -2.20
N SER A 18 21.94 3.28 -2.24
CA SER A 18 22.36 2.62 -3.48
C SER A 18 21.21 2.43 -4.48
N GLN A 19 19.95 2.44 -4.03
CA GLN A 19 18.75 2.39 -4.88
C GLN A 19 18.01 3.74 -4.96
N HIS A 20 18.56 4.81 -4.37
CA HIS A 20 17.92 6.12 -4.23
C HIS A 20 16.52 6.06 -3.59
N LEU A 21 16.32 5.10 -2.69
CA LEU A 21 15.07 4.90 -1.98
C LEU A 21 15.12 5.45 -0.57
N TYR A 22 14.03 6.09 -0.19
CA TYR A 22 13.85 6.81 1.06
C TYR A 22 12.43 6.55 1.59
N LEU A 23 12.24 6.71 2.89
CA LEU A 23 10.94 6.74 3.53
C LEU A 23 10.58 8.19 3.85
N LYS A 24 9.43 8.65 3.38
CA LYS A 24 8.88 9.96 3.72
C LYS A 24 7.67 9.78 4.62
N PRO A 25 7.54 10.51 5.74
CA PRO A 25 6.35 10.45 6.55
C PRO A 25 5.09 10.86 5.79
N VAL A 26 4.00 10.14 6.04
CA VAL A 26 2.65 10.49 5.57
C VAL A 26 2.07 11.48 6.56
N ALA A 27 2.06 12.75 6.19
CA ALA A 27 1.56 13.84 7.03
C ALA A 27 0.10 14.12 6.67
N LYS A 28 -0.85 13.63 7.48
CA LYS A 28 -2.29 13.72 7.22
C LYS A 28 -3.07 14.36 8.36
N LEU A 29 -4.08 15.14 8.00
CA LEU A 29 -5.03 15.79 8.89
C LEU A 29 -6.45 15.30 8.57
N THR A 30 -7.16 14.87 9.60
CA THR A 30 -8.61 14.62 9.55
C THR A 30 -9.34 15.88 9.98
N ILE A 31 -10.19 16.42 9.12
CA ILE A 31 -10.98 17.62 9.39
C ILE A 31 -12.45 17.22 9.39
N ASN A 32 -13.12 17.33 10.53
CA ASN A 32 -14.56 17.16 10.62
C ASN A 32 -15.23 18.54 10.65
N VAL A 33 -16.12 18.79 9.70
CA VAL A 33 -17.01 19.95 9.71
C VAL A 33 -18.35 19.46 10.23
N VAL A 34 -18.67 19.83 11.47
CA VAL A 34 -19.84 19.37 12.22
C VAL A 34 -21.00 20.33 11.98
N PHE A 35 -22.17 19.74 11.74
CA PHE A 35 -23.42 20.45 11.52
C PHE A 35 -24.19 20.61 12.85
N PRO A 36 -24.99 21.67 12.99
CA PRO A 36 -25.84 21.86 14.17
C PRO A 36 -26.99 20.83 14.20
N GLU A 37 -27.37 20.38 15.41
CA GLU A 37 -28.40 19.34 15.63
C GLU A 37 -29.82 19.79 15.27
N HIS A 38 -30.07 21.10 15.19
CA HIS A 38 -31.38 21.70 14.92
C HIS A 38 -31.32 22.61 13.69
N THR A 39 -31.13 22.04 12.50
CA THR A 39 -31.21 22.81 11.26
C THR A 39 -32.66 23.20 10.97
N GLU A 40 -33.02 24.46 11.25
CA GLU A 40 -34.25 25.10 10.73
C GLU A 40 -34.13 25.43 9.23
N SER A 41 -32.93 25.26 8.64
CA SER A 41 -32.65 25.64 7.25
C SER A 41 -33.32 24.70 6.24
N THR A 42 -34.09 25.28 5.31
CA THR A 42 -34.78 24.56 4.22
C THR A 42 -33.89 24.22 3.02
N ARG A 43 -32.60 24.61 3.05
CA ARG A 43 -31.67 24.48 1.91
C ARG A 43 -30.42 23.68 2.28
N SER A 44 -29.97 22.83 1.36
CA SER A 44 -28.68 22.13 1.43
C SER A 44 -27.54 23.01 0.92
N PHE A 45 -26.39 22.97 1.58
CA PHE A 45 -25.14 23.56 1.09
C PHE A 45 -24.29 22.54 0.33
N SER A 46 -23.41 23.02 -0.54
CA SER A 46 -22.53 22.17 -1.34
C SER A 46 -21.25 21.81 -0.57
N LYS A 47 -20.72 20.62 -0.83
CA LYS A 47 -19.42 20.18 -0.29
C LYS A 47 -18.26 21.10 -0.74
N TRP A 48 -18.45 21.76 -1.88
CA TRP A 48 -17.43 22.60 -2.50
C TRP A 48 -17.32 23.95 -1.77
N GLU A 49 -18.43 24.57 -1.36
CA GLU A 49 -18.43 25.79 -0.54
C GLU A 49 -17.69 25.58 0.80
N VAL A 50 -17.95 24.45 1.48
CA VAL A 50 -17.22 24.10 2.70
C VAL A 50 -15.73 23.91 2.43
N MET A 51 -15.38 23.28 1.30
CA MET A 51 -13.97 23.10 0.92
C MET A 51 -13.29 24.43 0.58
N ASP A 52 -13.98 25.35 -0.07
CA ASP A 52 -13.46 26.68 -0.41
C ASP A 52 -13.16 27.49 0.84
N GLU A 53 -14.10 27.51 1.79
CA GLU A 53 -13.90 28.21 3.06
C GLU A 53 -12.72 27.61 3.86
N LEU A 54 -12.60 26.28 3.89
CA LEU A 54 -11.44 25.61 4.49
C LEU A 54 -10.12 26.03 3.82
N LYS A 55 -10.10 26.18 2.49
CA LYS A 55 -8.90 26.64 1.75
C LYS A 55 -8.57 28.11 2.06
N ASN A 56 -9.60 28.96 2.15
CA ASN A 56 -9.43 30.36 2.50
C ASN A 56 -8.82 30.53 3.91
N MET A 57 -9.27 29.71 4.87
CA MET A 57 -8.74 29.72 6.24
C MET A 57 -7.26 29.34 6.36
N ILE A 58 -6.75 28.48 5.46
CA ILE A 58 -5.37 27.99 5.54
C ILE A 58 -4.38 28.83 4.73
N CYS A 59 -4.86 29.66 3.80
CA CYS A 59 -4.03 30.53 2.96
C CYS A 59 -2.97 31.30 3.80
N PRO A 60 -1.71 31.43 3.33
CA PRO A 60 -1.16 30.93 2.06
C PRO A 60 -0.78 29.45 2.06
N ASP A 61 -0.94 28.74 3.18
CA ASP A 61 -0.61 27.31 3.27
C ASP A 61 -1.62 26.46 2.50
N GLN A 62 -1.17 25.30 2.01
CA GLN A 62 -1.98 24.42 1.19
C GLN A 62 -1.72 22.94 1.54
N PHE A 63 -2.75 22.13 1.37
CA PHE A 63 -2.61 20.68 1.33
C PHE A 63 -2.12 20.24 -0.06
N THR A 64 -1.31 19.20 -0.10
CA THR A 64 -0.91 18.53 -1.35
C THR A 64 -2.11 17.80 -1.96
N THR A 65 -2.94 17.16 -1.12
CA THR A 65 -4.20 16.55 -1.55
C THR A 65 -5.26 16.74 -0.47
N VAL A 66 -6.52 16.97 -0.87
CA VAL A 66 -7.67 16.99 0.05
C VAL A 66 -8.81 16.23 -0.59
N ARG A 67 -9.41 15.30 0.17
CA ARG A 67 -10.57 14.54 -0.28
C ARG A 67 -11.63 14.46 0.80
N VAL A 68 -12.89 14.31 0.39
CA VAL A 68 -13.97 13.95 1.30
C VAL A 68 -13.86 12.45 1.59
N SER A 69 -13.64 12.08 2.85
CA SER A 69 -13.53 10.68 3.28
C SER A 69 -14.86 10.12 3.77
N LYS A 70 -15.70 10.95 4.41
CA LYS A 70 -17.03 10.54 4.90
C LYS A 70 -18.00 11.72 4.87
N HIS A 71 -19.26 11.44 4.59
CA HIS A 71 -20.33 12.42 4.63
C HIS A 71 -21.55 11.81 5.34
N THR A 72 -22.08 12.50 6.33
CA THR A 72 -23.24 12.06 7.13
C THR A 72 -24.23 13.21 7.29
N LYS A 73 -25.33 12.98 8.01
CA LYS A 73 -26.27 14.04 8.37
C LYS A 73 -25.75 15.01 9.43
N ASP A 74 -24.66 14.65 10.11
CA ASP A 74 -24.15 15.41 11.26
C ASP A 74 -22.78 16.04 10.97
N PHE A 75 -22.05 15.55 9.97
CA PHE A 75 -20.74 16.10 9.60
C PHE A 75 -20.26 15.69 8.20
N ILE A 76 -19.34 16.50 7.66
CA ILE A 76 -18.43 16.12 6.57
C ILE A 76 -17.03 15.89 7.12
N ARG A 77 -16.43 14.76 6.78
CA ARG A 77 -15.02 14.48 7.07
C ARG A 77 -14.18 14.65 5.81
N PHE A 78 -13.17 15.49 5.91
CA PHE A 78 -12.11 15.64 4.94
C PHE A 78 -10.83 14.96 5.46
N GLU A 79 -10.06 14.42 4.54
CA GLU A 79 -8.69 13.95 4.77
C GLU A 79 -7.76 14.78 3.89
N GLY A 80 -6.92 15.60 4.52
CA GLY A 80 -5.91 16.42 3.86
C GLY A 80 -4.51 15.85 4.10
N GLU A 81 -3.73 15.65 3.04
CA GLU A 81 -2.30 15.33 3.13
C GLU A 81 -1.48 16.59 2.82
N ALA A 82 -0.43 16.83 3.60
CA ALA A 82 0.50 17.94 3.40
C ALA A 82 1.93 17.41 3.18
N GLU A 83 2.84 18.29 2.75
CA GLU A 83 4.21 17.87 2.44
C GLU A 83 5.03 17.47 3.66
N THR A 84 4.75 18.07 4.83
CA THR A 84 5.52 17.86 6.07
C THR A 84 4.60 17.74 7.27
N LYS A 85 5.07 17.05 8.32
CA LYS A 85 4.39 16.99 9.62
C LYS A 85 4.28 18.37 10.25
N ARG A 86 5.31 19.20 10.09
CA ARG A 86 5.29 20.60 10.55
C ARG A 86 4.12 21.37 9.93
N LEU A 87 3.90 21.23 8.63
CA LEU A 87 2.78 21.89 7.95
C LEU A 87 1.42 21.38 8.45
N ILE A 88 1.27 20.09 8.76
CA ILE A 88 0.05 19.56 9.39
C ILE A 88 -0.27 20.24 10.73
N LEU A 89 0.74 20.49 11.57
CA LEU A 89 0.55 21.20 12.83
C LEU A 89 0.07 22.64 12.59
N THR A 90 0.69 23.36 11.65
CA THR A 90 0.26 24.72 11.28
C THR A 90 -1.18 24.73 10.73
N LEU A 91 -1.52 23.80 9.84
CA LEU A 91 -2.87 23.68 9.28
C LEU A 91 -3.91 23.33 10.35
N LYS A 92 -3.55 22.47 11.31
CA LYS A 92 -4.39 22.11 12.46
C LYS A 92 -4.68 23.33 13.33
N GLU A 93 -3.68 24.15 13.66
CA GLU A 93 -3.85 25.37 14.44
C GLU A 93 -4.74 26.40 13.74
N LYS A 94 -4.61 26.51 12.41
CA LYS A 94 -5.46 27.41 11.62
C LYS A 94 -6.92 26.97 11.55
N LEU A 95 -7.19 25.66 11.53
CA LEU A 95 -8.53 25.10 11.30
C LEU A 95 -9.27 24.70 12.58
N HIS A 96 -8.58 24.14 13.57
CA HIS A 96 -9.24 23.55 14.74
C HIS A 96 -9.97 24.61 15.56
N GLY A 97 -11.24 24.34 15.89
CA GLY A 97 -12.09 25.24 16.67
C GLY A 97 -12.61 26.44 15.89
N LYS A 98 -12.31 26.55 14.58
CA LYS A 98 -12.89 27.59 13.73
C LYS A 98 -14.34 27.30 13.39
N VAL A 99 -15.01 28.35 12.92
CA VAL A 99 -16.39 28.33 12.51
C VAL A 99 -16.47 28.78 11.06
N ILE A 100 -17.17 27.99 10.24
CA ILE A 100 -17.49 28.31 8.85
C ILE A 100 -18.90 28.90 8.81
N LYS A 101 -19.02 30.08 8.21
CA LYS A 101 -20.30 30.73 7.93
C LYS A 101 -20.54 30.67 6.43
N LEU A 102 -21.55 29.93 6.02
CA LEU A 102 -21.91 29.85 4.61
C LEU A 102 -22.94 30.93 4.29
N ASN A 103 -22.82 31.53 3.11
CA ASN A 103 -23.81 32.49 2.63
C ASN A 103 -25.19 31.81 2.61
N ASP A 104 -26.21 32.51 3.11
CA ASP A 104 -27.59 32.02 3.19
C ASP A 104 -27.83 30.77 4.08
N PHE A 105 -26.82 30.34 4.86
CA PHE A 105 -26.98 29.30 5.89
C PHE A 105 -26.93 29.95 7.28
N LYS A 106 -28.03 29.82 8.02
CA LYS A 106 -28.24 30.56 9.28
C LYS A 106 -27.35 30.05 10.41
N ASP A 107 -26.98 28.78 10.37
CA ASP A 107 -26.29 28.13 11.48
C ASP A 107 -24.78 27.99 11.23
N ASP A 108 -24.00 28.17 12.28
CA ASP A 108 -22.55 28.14 12.21
C ASP A 108 -22.03 26.68 12.15
N LEU A 109 -21.14 26.37 11.20
CA LEU A 109 -20.53 25.06 11.07
C LEU A 109 -19.21 25.00 11.85
N LYS A 110 -19.04 24.00 12.73
CA LYS A 110 -17.83 23.90 13.57
C LYS A 110 -16.77 23.01 12.93
N VAL A 111 -15.53 23.50 12.89
CA VAL A 111 -14.38 22.77 12.36
C VAL A 111 -13.58 22.11 13.48
N MET A 112 -13.42 20.79 13.38
CA MET A 112 -12.64 19.96 14.29
C MET A 112 -11.53 19.27 13.51
N ALA A 113 -10.31 19.79 13.62
CA ALA A 113 -9.12 19.22 12.97
C ALA A 113 -8.28 18.39 13.94
N THR A 114 -7.89 17.19 13.54
CA THR A 114 -7.08 16.24 14.32
C THR A 114 -6.09 15.53 13.40
N GLU A 115 -4.89 15.23 13.89
CA GLU A 115 -3.93 14.43 13.12
C GLU A 115 -4.52 13.05 12.80
N ALA A 116 -4.34 12.61 11.56
CA ALA A 116 -4.86 11.32 11.15
C ALA A 116 -4.00 10.20 11.74
N HIS A 117 -4.66 9.13 12.20
CA HIS A 117 -3.96 7.90 12.55
C HIS A 117 -3.47 7.20 11.28
N ALA A 118 -2.25 6.65 11.34
CA ALA A 118 -1.75 5.80 10.29
C ALA A 118 -2.61 4.52 10.21
N ASP A 119 -3.10 4.19 9.03
CA ASP A 119 -3.73 2.91 8.72
C ASP A 119 -2.63 1.84 8.65
N PHE A 120 -2.27 1.33 9.83
CA PHE A 120 -1.15 0.41 10.02
C PHE A 120 -1.44 -0.50 11.21
N PRO A 121 -1.14 -1.81 11.12
CA PRO A 121 -1.39 -2.74 12.20
C PRO A 121 -0.74 -2.32 13.53
N THR A 122 -1.38 -2.60 14.65
CA THR A 122 -0.80 -2.29 15.97
C THR A 122 0.13 -3.39 16.47
N PRO A 123 1.13 -3.09 17.30
CA PRO A 123 1.95 -4.12 17.96
C PRO A 123 1.12 -5.18 18.68
N GLN A 124 -0.01 -4.79 19.26
CA GLN A 124 -0.94 -5.70 19.92
C GLN A 124 -1.63 -6.65 18.93
N GLU A 125 -2.02 -6.16 17.76
CA GLU A 125 -2.69 -6.97 16.73
C GLU A 125 -1.81 -8.13 16.23
N TRP A 126 -0.54 -7.86 15.90
CA TRP A 126 0.34 -8.92 15.40
C TRP A 126 0.93 -9.79 16.52
N ALA A 127 1.07 -9.28 17.74
CA ALA A 127 1.47 -10.10 18.89
C ALA A 127 0.37 -11.08 19.34
N SER A 128 -0.90 -10.72 19.15
CA SER A 128 -2.07 -11.54 19.54
C SER A 128 -2.62 -12.44 18.43
N TYR A 129 -2.14 -12.25 17.19
CA TYR A 129 -2.48 -13.11 16.06
C TYR A 129 -2.25 -14.62 16.27
N PRO A 130 -1.16 -15.08 16.94
CA PRO A 130 -0.93 -16.50 17.21
C PRO A 130 -2.11 -17.15 17.95
N ASN A 131 -2.66 -16.45 18.96
CA ASN A 131 -3.62 -17.02 19.91
C ASN A 131 -5.05 -17.12 19.36
N LYS A 132 -5.35 -16.53 18.20
CA LYS A 132 -6.74 -16.37 17.75
C LYS A 132 -7.25 -17.52 16.87
N ARG A 133 -6.37 -18.38 16.35
CA ARG A 133 -6.75 -19.48 15.43
C ARG A 133 -6.53 -20.89 16.00
N GLU A 134 -5.80 -21.04 17.11
CA GLU A 134 -5.46 -22.36 17.67
C GLU A 134 -6.59 -23.02 18.50
N ILE A 135 -7.76 -22.41 18.65
CA ILE A 135 -8.89 -23.06 19.35
C ILE A 135 -9.54 -24.19 18.51
N MET A 136 -9.15 -24.40 17.24
CA MET A 136 -9.91 -25.28 16.34
C MET A 136 -9.20 -26.51 15.76
N ASN A 137 -7.90 -26.75 15.94
CA ASN A 137 -7.29 -28.01 15.46
C ASN A 137 -6.10 -28.42 16.33
N GLU A 138 -6.30 -29.49 17.10
CA GLU A 138 -5.30 -30.15 17.93
C GLU A 138 -4.57 -31.21 17.09
N ASP A 139 -3.37 -30.88 16.61
CA ASP A 139 -2.37 -31.87 16.21
C ASP A 139 -0.96 -31.30 16.46
N LEU A 140 -0.41 -31.68 17.62
CA LEU A 140 0.71 -31.04 18.30
C LEU A 140 2.07 -31.65 17.92
N THR A 141 2.65 -31.32 16.76
CA THR A 141 4.07 -31.66 16.49
C THR A 141 4.93 -30.60 15.79
N GLU A 142 4.46 -29.38 15.52
CA GLU A 142 5.34 -28.28 15.07
C GLU A 142 5.16 -27.04 15.96
N GLN A 143 5.64 -27.13 17.20
CA GLN A 143 5.80 -25.97 18.09
C GLN A 143 6.98 -25.11 17.61
N THR A 144 6.81 -24.40 16.50
CA THR A 144 7.50 -23.12 16.31
C THR A 144 6.48 -22.06 16.66
N SER A 145 6.73 -21.33 17.76
CA SER A 145 5.99 -20.13 18.13
C SER A 145 5.54 -19.37 16.88
N ASP A 146 4.23 -19.25 16.68
CA ASP A 146 3.54 -18.75 15.48
C ASP A 146 3.68 -17.21 15.35
N ILE A 147 4.88 -16.72 15.65
CA ILE A 147 5.25 -15.31 15.69
C ILE A 147 5.32 -14.82 14.25
N PRO A 148 4.66 -13.69 13.93
CA PRO A 148 4.76 -13.11 12.60
C PRO A 148 6.21 -12.68 12.34
N ASP A 149 6.82 -13.28 11.34
CA ASP A 149 8.17 -12.97 10.86
C ASP A 149 8.15 -12.49 9.40
N CYS A 150 6.97 -12.45 8.78
CA CYS A 150 6.75 -12.14 7.38
C CYS A 150 5.93 -10.85 7.22
N ILE A 151 6.46 -9.92 6.44
CA ILE A 151 5.79 -8.67 6.05
C ILE A 151 5.27 -8.82 4.62
N TYR A 152 4.02 -8.43 4.43
CA TYR A 152 3.38 -8.29 3.14
C TYR A 152 3.39 -6.81 2.70
N PHE A 153 3.85 -6.59 1.48
CA PHE A 153 3.88 -5.30 0.81
C PHE A 153 2.94 -5.30 -0.38
N GLU A 154 2.21 -4.20 -0.57
CA GLU A 154 1.33 -3.96 -1.71
C GLU A 154 1.56 -2.54 -2.25
N GLY A 155 1.61 -2.41 -3.58
CA GLY A 155 1.73 -1.12 -4.25
C GLY A 155 3.17 -0.62 -4.46
N LEU A 156 4.17 -1.49 -4.39
CA LEU A 156 5.57 -1.11 -4.67
C LEU A 156 5.76 -0.86 -6.18
N PRO A 157 6.41 0.23 -6.63
CA PRO A 157 6.58 0.49 -8.07
C PRO A 157 7.64 -0.41 -8.70
N CYS A 158 7.31 -1.16 -9.75
CA CYS A 158 8.24 -2.11 -10.37
C CYS A 158 9.54 -1.45 -10.83
N LYS A 159 9.47 -0.27 -11.47
CA LYS A 159 10.65 0.44 -11.98
C LYS A 159 11.62 0.87 -10.89
N TRP A 160 11.14 1.10 -9.66
CA TRP A 160 11.99 1.50 -8.54
C TRP A 160 12.76 0.31 -7.94
N PHE A 161 12.29 -0.91 -8.21
CA PHE A 161 12.90 -2.16 -7.74
C PHE A 161 13.46 -3.00 -8.90
N ALA A 162 13.54 -2.45 -10.11
CA ALA A 162 14.16 -3.11 -11.25
C ALA A 162 15.70 -3.07 -11.11
N LEU A 163 16.39 -4.02 -11.73
CA LEU A 163 17.85 -4.00 -11.75
C LEU A 163 18.34 -2.77 -12.53
N LYS A 164 19.17 -1.93 -11.90
CA LYS A 164 19.72 -0.74 -12.54
C LYS A 164 20.48 -1.10 -13.81
N GLY A 165 20.30 -0.30 -14.86
CA GLY A 165 20.92 -0.53 -16.17
C GLY A 165 20.26 -1.63 -17.01
N SER A 166 19.23 -2.31 -16.49
CA SER A 166 18.40 -3.20 -17.31
C SER A 166 17.25 -2.44 -17.97
N ASN A 167 16.84 -2.88 -19.16
CA ASN A 167 15.60 -2.43 -19.80
C ASN A 167 14.37 -3.18 -19.26
N SER A 168 14.48 -3.84 -18.10
CA SER A 168 13.41 -4.62 -17.51
C SER A 168 12.40 -3.70 -16.81
N GLU A 169 11.12 -3.90 -17.09
CA GLU A 169 10.04 -3.27 -16.32
C GLU A 169 9.62 -4.11 -15.11
N LYS A 170 10.22 -5.29 -14.92
CA LYS A 170 9.94 -6.18 -13.79
C LYS A 170 10.84 -5.88 -12.58
N PRO A 171 10.31 -6.04 -11.36
CA PRO A 171 11.10 -5.92 -10.14
C PRO A 171 12.11 -7.06 -10.00
N SER A 172 13.15 -6.85 -9.20
CA SER A 172 14.20 -7.83 -8.89
C SER A 172 14.17 -8.21 -7.41
N GLU A 173 14.22 -9.51 -7.12
CA GLU A 173 14.35 -10.01 -5.74
C GLU A 173 15.64 -9.53 -5.08
N ASP A 174 16.74 -9.42 -5.83
CA ASP A 174 18.03 -8.94 -5.30
C ASP A 174 17.96 -7.47 -4.90
N VAL A 175 17.31 -6.63 -5.71
CA VAL A 175 17.10 -5.22 -5.38
C VAL A 175 16.20 -5.10 -4.14
N LEU A 176 15.10 -5.86 -4.11
CA LEU A 176 14.19 -5.88 -2.96
C LEU A 176 14.93 -6.33 -1.68
N ARG A 177 15.78 -7.35 -1.79
CA ARG A 177 16.64 -7.83 -0.70
C ARG A 177 17.54 -6.73 -0.18
N VAL A 178 18.33 -6.09 -1.04
CA VAL A 178 19.27 -5.03 -0.65
C VAL A 178 18.55 -3.87 0.03
N VAL A 179 17.35 -3.50 -0.42
CA VAL A 179 16.57 -2.40 0.17
C VAL A 179 16.10 -2.72 1.58
N PHE A 180 15.54 -3.91 1.80
CA PHE A 180 14.90 -4.27 3.06
C PHE A 180 15.83 -4.99 4.06
N GLU A 181 17.01 -5.45 3.63
CA GLU A 181 18.04 -5.97 4.55
C GLU A 181 18.61 -4.90 5.50
N SER A 182 18.34 -3.61 5.25
CA SER A 182 18.60 -2.49 6.16
C SER A 182 17.94 -2.66 7.54
N PHE A 183 16.84 -3.42 7.61
CA PHE A 183 16.15 -3.74 8.86
C PHE A 183 16.71 -4.99 9.56
N GLY A 184 17.29 -5.90 8.79
CA GLY A 184 17.94 -7.11 9.28
C GLY A 184 17.94 -8.21 8.23
N LYS A 185 18.57 -9.35 8.55
CA LYS A 185 18.79 -10.42 7.58
C LYS A 185 17.47 -11.03 7.10
N ILE A 186 17.29 -11.11 5.79
CA ILE A 186 16.10 -11.68 5.17
C ILE A 186 16.30 -13.18 4.93
N LYS A 187 15.36 -13.99 5.44
CA LYS A 187 15.32 -15.44 5.26
C LYS A 187 14.73 -15.83 3.90
N ASN A 188 13.55 -15.32 3.58
CA ASN A 188 12.85 -15.62 2.32
C ASN A 188 12.26 -14.35 1.71
N ILE A 189 12.25 -14.30 0.39
CA ILE A 189 11.58 -13.27 -0.42
C ILE A 189 10.70 -13.99 -1.42
N ASP A 190 9.54 -13.42 -1.71
CA ASP A 190 8.69 -13.88 -2.80
C ASP A 190 7.98 -12.68 -3.44
N ILE A 191 8.10 -12.59 -4.77
CA ILE A 191 7.40 -11.60 -5.58
C ILE A 191 6.41 -12.36 -6.48
N PRO A 192 5.10 -12.42 -6.13
CA PRO A 192 4.13 -13.26 -6.82
C PRO A 192 4.06 -13.05 -8.34
N MET A 193 4.21 -11.81 -8.82
CA MET A 193 4.15 -11.48 -10.24
C MET A 193 5.32 -12.04 -11.08
N LEU A 194 6.40 -12.51 -10.43
CA LEU A 194 7.51 -13.16 -11.14
C LEU A 194 7.24 -14.64 -11.42
N ASP A 195 6.16 -15.21 -10.85
CA ASP A 195 5.74 -16.60 -11.06
C ASP A 195 4.62 -16.67 -12.12
N PRO A 196 4.89 -17.11 -13.36
CA PRO A 196 3.92 -17.09 -14.45
C PRO A 196 2.71 -18.01 -14.18
N TYR A 197 2.85 -19.00 -13.30
CA TYR A 197 1.77 -19.92 -12.98
C TYR A 197 0.82 -19.39 -11.90
N ARG A 198 1.16 -18.31 -11.19
CA ARG A 198 0.30 -17.77 -10.13
C ARG A 198 -0.88 -16.96 -10.64
N GLU A 199 -0.75 -16.31 -11.79
CA GLU A 199 -1.87 -15.58 -12.41
C GLU A 199 -3.04 -16.53 -12.72
N GLU A 200 -2.74 -17.76 -13.13
CA GLU A 200 -3.74 -18.81 -13.38
C GLU A 200 -4.31 -19.42 -12.08
N MET A 201 -3.52 -19.48 -11.00
CA MET A 201 -3.96 -20.03 -9.70
C MET A 201 -4.99 -19.15 -8.97
N VAL A 202 -4.86 -17.82 -9.08
CA VAL A 202 -5.70 -16.85 -8.33
C VAL A 202 -6.95 -16.43 -9.13
N GLY A 203 -7.16 -17.03 -10.31
CA GLY A 203 -8.29 -16.69 -11.16
C GLY A 203 -8.11 -15.35 -11.86
N GLY A 204 -7.08 -15.24 -12.70
CA GLY A 204 -7.00 -14.24 -13.79
C GLY A 204 -6.93 -12.77 -13.41
N ASN A 205 -6.81 -12.43 -12.12
CA ASN A 205 -6.86 -11.06 -11.65
C ASN A 205 -5.73 -10.72 -10.66
N LEU A 206 -4.50 -11.18 -10.95
CA LEU A 206 -3.33 -10.45 -10.46
C LEU A 206 -3.25 -9.17 -11.29
N ASN A 207 -4.01 -8.19 -10.82
CA ASN A 207 -4.04 -6.85 -11.37
C ASN A 207 -2.61 -6.31 -11.40
N ASN A 208 -1.95 -6.42 -12.55
CA ASN A 208 -0.85 -5.56 -12.96
C ASN A 208 -1.43 -4.15 -13.04
N PHE A 209 -1.64 -3.53 -11.88
CA PHE A 209 -2.29 -2.25 -11.83
C PHE A 209 -1.31 -1.21 -12.40
N LEU A 210 -1.58 -0.82 -13.64
CA LEU A 210 -1.01 0.36 -14.26
C LEU A 210 -1.63 1.57 -13.57
N PHE A 211 -1.03 2.01 -12.47
CA PHE A 211 -1.50 3.20 -11.76
C PHE A 211 -0.61 4.40 -12.10
N GLY A 212 -1.19 5.41 -12.76
CA GLY A 212 -0.43 6.58 -13.18
C GLY A 212 0.67 6.28 -14.21
N GLY A 213 0.53 5.18 -14.97
CA GLY A 213 1.50 4.76 -15.99
C GLY A 213 2.67 3.91 -15.49
N LEU A 214 2.73 3.57 -14.20
CA LEU A 214 3.75 2.69 -13.64
C LEU A 214 3.13 1.42 -13.04
N GLN A 215 3.67 0.26 -13.45
CA GLN A 215 3.29 -1.04 -12.91
C GLN A 215 3.74 -1.13 -11.44
N THR A 216 2.86 -1.66 -10.59
CA THR A 216 3.16 -1.93 -9.17
C THR A 216 3.13 -3.43 -8.89
N PHE A 217 3.77 -3.85 -7.80
CA PHE A 217 3.87 -5.24 -7.38
C PHE A 217 3.62 -5.43 -5.88
N GLU A 218 3.35 -6.68 -5.54
CA GLU A 218 3.23 -7.18 -4.17
C GLU A 218 4.47 -8.00 -3.83
N ALA A 219 4.84 -8.03 -2.55
CA ALA A 219 5.96 -8.84 -2.09
C ALA A 219 5.76 -9.37 -0.68
N PHE A 220 6.33 -10.54 -0.41
CA PHE A 220 6.43 -11.14 0.91
C PHE A 220 7.90 -11.19 1.32
N ILE A 221 8.21 -10.64 2.50
CA ILE A 221 9.57 -10.62 3.05
C ILE A 221 9.54 -11.25 4.44
N GLN A 222 10.21 -12.39 4.58
CA GLN A 222 10.37 -13.08 5.86
C GLN A 222 11.76 -12.80 6.43
N TYR A 223 11.82 -12.22 7.63
CA TYR A 223 13.07 -11.98 8.33
C TYR A 223 13.56 -13.24 9.05
N GLN A 224 14.88 -13.33 9.25
CA GLN A 224 15.47 -14.41 10.05
C GLN A 224 15.21 -14.20 11.55
N GLU A 225 15.16 -12.95 12.00
CA GLU A 225 14.98 -12.57 13.41
C GLU A 225 13.70 -11.76 13.60
N TYR A 226 12.97 -12.01 14.69
CA TYR A 226 11.76 -11.25 15.04
C TYR A 226 12.04 -9.78 15.33
N THR A 227 13.21 -9.47 15.91
CA THR A 227 13.66 -8.09 16.15
C THR A 227 13.77 -7.27 14.85
N ALA A 228 14.25 -7.89 13.78
CA ALA A 228 14.30 -7.27 12.45
C ALA A 228 12.90 -7.03 11.88
N PHE A 229 11.98 -7.99 12.05
CA PHE A 229 10.56 -7.82 11.69
C PHE A 229 9.93 -6.63 12.42
N VAL A 230 10.09 -6.53 13.75
CA VAL A 230 9.55 -5.42 14.55
C VAL A 230 10.16 -4.10 14.11
N LYS A 231 11.49 -4.03 13.94
CA LYS A 231 12.19 -2.84 13.46
C LYS A 231 11.65 -2.38 12.10
N ALA A 232 11.44 -3.31 11.17
CA ALA A 232 10.87 -3.01 9.86
C ALA A 232 9.44 -2.47 9.98
N MET A 233 8.56 -3.15 10.72
CA MET A 233 7.17 -2.71 10.91
C MET A 233 7.10 -1.31 11.56
N GLU A 234 7.91 -1.04 12.58
CA GLU A 234 7.95 0.27 13.23
C GLU A 234 8.50 1.37 12.31
N SER A 235 9.54 1.07 11.52
CA SER A 235 10.16 2.03 10.60
C SER A 235 9.26 2.36 9.41
N LEU A 236 8.44 1.42 8.95
CA LEU A 236 7.53 1.58 7.81
C LEU A 236 6.19 2.21 8.22
N ARG A 237 5.86 2.23 9.51
CA ARG A 237 4.59 2.73 10.01
C ARG A 237 4.38 4.21 9.69
N GLY A 238 3.30 4.52 8.98
CA GLY A 238 2.96 5.89 8.62
C GLY A 238 3.93 6.52 7.61
N MET A 239 4.63 5.69 6.85
CA MET A 239 5.58 6.13 5.82
C MET A 239 5.05 5.81 4.42
N LYS A 240 5.48 6.61 3.46
CA LYS A 240 5.36 6.36 2.02
C LYS A 240 6.75 6.22 1.42
N LEU A 241 6.85 5.47 0.32
CA LEU A 241 8.11 5.31 -0.38
C LEU A 241 8.43 6.58 -1.15
N MET A 242 9.69 6.99 -1.18
CA MET A 242 10.17 8.09 -1.99
C MET A 242 11.41 7.66 -2.78
N PHE A 243 11.41 7.95 -4.07
CA PHE A 243 12.54 7.75 -4.97
C PHE A 243 13.11 9.12 -5.37
N LYS A 244 14.44 9.27 -5.29
CA LYS A 244 15.14 10.44 -5.80
C LYS A 244 15.75 10.09 -7.16
N GLY A 245 15.23 10.68 -8.22
CA GLY A 245 15.75 10.49 -9.57
C GLY A 245 17.07 11.22 -9.79
N ASP A 246 17.83 10.76 -10.78
CA ASP A 246 19.09 11.38 -11.20
C ASP A 246 18.90 12.79 -11.77
N ASP A 247 17.67 13.13 -12.18
CA ASP A 247 17.27 14.47 -12.61
C ASP A 247 17.02 15.45 -11.44
N GLY A 248 17.30 15.02 -10.20
CA GLY A 248 17.08 15.78 -8.98
C GLY A 248 15.63 15.81 -8.50
N LYS A 249 14.68 15.23 -9.24
CA LYS A 249 13.28 15.17 -8.82
C LYS A 249 13.07 14.09 -7.78
N ALA A 250 12.21 14.37 -6.82
CA ALA A 250 11.75 13.39 -5.85
C ALA A 250 10.31 12.98 -6.19
N LEU A 251 10.07 11.68 -6.21
CA LEU A 251 8.74 11.08 -6.43
C LEU A 251 8.37 10.25 -5.20
N ALA A 252 7.12 10.30 -4.77
CA ALA A 252 6.61 9.47 -3.69
C ALA A 252 5.40 8.64 -4.11
N CYS A 253 5.32 7.42 -3.59
CA CYS A 253 4.18 6.54 -3.74
C CYS A 253 3.75 5.99 -2.37
N ASN A 254 2.45 5.89 -2.16
CA ASN A 254 1.94 5.15 -1.02
C ASN A 254 2.25 3.66 -1.21
N MET A 255 2.55 2.98 -0.12
CA MET A 255 2.65 1.53 -0.05
C MET A 255 1.75 1.06 1.09
N LYS A 256 1.20 -0.14 0.97
CA LYS A 256 0.50 -0.78 2.08
C LYS A 256 1.41 -1.87 2.64
N VAL A 257 1.55 -1.86 3.97
CA VAL A 257 2.45 -2.73 4.71
C VAL A 257 1.64 -3.39 5.81
N THR A 258 1.60 -4.71 5.82
CA THR A 258 0.93 -5.50 6.86
C THR A 258 1.79 -6.71 7.22
N PHE A 259 1.52 -7.33 8.35
CA PHE A 259 2.07 -8.66 8.61
C PHE A 259 1.30 -9.72 7.80
N ASP A 260 1.97 -10.80 7.45
CA ASP A 260 1.37 -11.87 6.68
C ASP A 260 0.41 -12.71 7.55
N THR A 261 -0.86 -12.71 7.16
CA THR A 261 -1.92 -13.51 7.82
C THR A 261 -2.18 -14.84 7.11
N THR A 262 -1.54 -15.07 5.96
CA THR A 262 -1.76 -16.25 5.10
C THR A 262 -0.80 -17.40 5.40
N LYS A 263 0.22 -17.16 6.24
CA LYS A 263 1.33 -18.09 6.49
C LYS A 263 2.01 -18.48 5.18
N HIS A 264 2.34 -17.47 4.36
CA HIS A 264 2.82 -17.58 2.99
C HIS A 264 4.04 -18.48 2.86
N PHE A 265 4.97 -18.43 3.81
CA PHE A 265 6.18 -19.27 3.83
C PHE A 265 6.05 -20.54 4.68
N SER A 266 4.85 -20.89 5.14
CA SER A 266 4.62 -22.17 5.81
C SER A 266 4.83 -23.34 4.86
N LYS A 267 5.26 -24.49 5.41
CA LYS A 267 5.41 -25.74 4.63
C LYS A 267 4.13 -26.09 3.88
N GLY A 268 2.97 -25.91 4.52
CA GLY A 268 1.66 -26.17 3.92
C GLY A 268 1.36 -25.26 2.72
N ALA A 269 1.53 -23.95 2.87
CA ALA A 269 1.32 -22.99 1.78
C ALA A 269 2.29 -23.24 0.60
N ILE A 270 3.56 -23.49 0.90
CA ILE A 270 4.58 -23.79 -0.13
C ILE A 270 4.23 -25.10 -0.87
N LYS A 271 3.87 -26.16 -0.14
CA LYS A 271 3.50 -27.45 -0.74
C LYS A 271 2.28 -27.31 -1.65
N LYS A 272 1.25 -26.58 -1.20
CA LYS A 272 0.06 -26.29 -1.98
C LYS A 272 0.40 -25.59 -3.29
N ARG A 273 1.16 -24.49 -3.25
CA ARG A 273 1.60 -23.75 -4.44
C ARG A 273 2.43 -24.61 -5.40
N ARG A 274 3.30 -25.48 -4.89
CA ARG A 274 4.10 -26.40 -5.70
C ARG A 274 3.24 -27.42 -6.44
N LEU A 275 2.25 -28.00 -5.76
CA LEU A 275 1.34 -28.98 -6.36
C LEU A 275 0.47 -28.35 -7.45
N GLU A 276 -0.07 -27.16 -7.19
CA GLU A 276 -0.83 -26.39 -8.18
C GLU A 276 0.03 -26.03 -9.39
N ARG A 277 1.28 -25.60 -9.17
CA ARG A 277 2.23 -25.30 -10.25
C ARG A 277 2.49 -26.53 -11.12
N GLN A 278 2.71 -27.68 -10.50
CA GLN A 278 2.96 -28.92 -11.22
C GLN A 278 1.75 -29.32 -12.10
N LYS A 279 0.53 -29.21 -11.56
CA LYS A 279 -0.71 -29.49 -12.29
C LYS A 279 -0.88 -28.58 -13.53
N LEU A 280 -0.56 -27.29 -13.41
CA LEU A 280 -0.64 -26.35 -14.53
C LEU A 280 0.41 -26.66 -15.61
N GLN A 281 1.63 -27.00 -15.19
CA GLN A 281 2.70 -27.40 -16.11
C GLN A 281 2.34 -28.66 -16.91
N GLU A 282 1.73 -29.66 -16.26
CA GLU A 282 1.26 -30.88 -16.93
C GLU A 282 0.17 -30.56 -17.97
N LEU A 283 -0.81 -29.73 -17.60
CA LEU A 283 -1.88 -29.31 -18.51
C LEU A 283 -1.35 -28.50 -19.71
N GLU A 284 -0.39 -27.60 -19.49
CA GLU A 284 0.25 -26.81 -20.56
C GLU A 284 1.01 -27.72 -21.54
N GLN A 285 1.71 -28.74 -21.03
CA GLN A 285 2.41 -29.71 -21.87
C GLN A 285 1.45 -30.57 -22.69
N GLU A 286 0.32 -30.98 -22.11
CA GLU A 286 -0.71 -31.74 -22.83
C GLU A 286 -1.32 -30.94 -23.98
N ARG A 287 -1.70 -29.68 -23.72
CA ARG A 287 -2.20 -28.75 -24.76
C ARG A 287 -1.19 -28.53 -25.89
N LYS A 288 0.10 -28.39 -25.56
CA LYS A 288 1.17 -28.26 -26.57
C LYS A 288 1.31 -29.53 -27.42
N ARG A 289 1.13 -30.71 -26.82
CA ARG A 289 1.16 -32.00 -27.55
C ARG A 289 -0.04 -32.17 -28.46
N GLU A 290 -1.24 -31.82 -28.01
CA GLU A 290 -2.46 -31.88 -28.82
C GLU A 290 -2.36 -30.94 -30.01
N LYS A 291 -2.01 -29.66 -29.78
CA LYS A 291 -1.84 -28.68 -30.85
C LYS A 291 -0.82 -29.12 -31.91
N LYS A 292 0.29 -29.73 -31.49
CA LYS A 292 1.29 -30.27 -32.42
C LYS A 292 0.73 -31.43 -33.26
N ARG A 293 -0.11 -32.31 -32.68
CA ARG A 293 -0.77 -33.39 -33.43
C ARG A 293 -1.75 -32.84 -34.46
N GLU A 294 -2.55 -31.83 -34.08
CA GLU A 294 -3.49 -31.16 -34.98
C GLU A 294 -2.76 -30.46 -36.15
N GLU A 295 -1.63 -29.78 -35.89
CA GLU A 295 -0.81 -29.14 -36.92
C GLU A 295 -0.18 -30.17 -37.88
N GLU A 296 0.31 -31.30 -37.36
CA GLU A 296 0.84 -32.40 -38.18
C GLU A 296 -0.25 -33.06 -39.04
N GLU A 297 -1.45 -33.26 -38.50
CA GLU A 297 -2.59 -33.82 -39.23
C GLU A 297 -3.10 -32.86 -40.31
N ALA A 298 -3.27 -31.57 -39.99
CA ALA A 298 -3.63 -30.54 -40.95
C ALA A 298 -2.61 -30.42 -42.09
N SER A 299 -1.31 -30.51 -41.77
CA SER A 299 -0.24 -30.48 -42.78
C SER A 299 -0.28 -31.71 -43.70
N ARG A 300 -0.61 -32.89 -43.18
CA ARG A 300 -0.78 -34.10 -44.00
C ARG A 300 -1.99 -34.01 -44.93
N ILE A 301 -3.11 -33.44 -44.47
CA ILE A 301 -4.31 -33.23 -45.29
C ILE A 301 -4.05 -32.20 -46.41
N LEU A 302 -3.25 -31.15 -46.15
CA LEU A 302 -2.90 -30.13 -47.14
C LEU A 302 -1.94 -30.59 -48.24
N HIS A 303 -1.16 -31.65 -48.00
CA HIS A 303 -0.19 -32.20 -48.95
C HIS A 303 -0.66 -33.52 -49.62
N SER A 304 -1.91 -33.91 -49.37
CA SER A 304 -2.61 -35.03 -50.02
C SER A 304 -3.61 -34.52 -51.04
#